data_AF-N1RK34-F1
#
_entry.id   AF-N1RK34-F1
#
_cell.length_a   1.000
_cell.length_b   1.000
_cell.length_c   1.000
_cell.angle_alpha   90.00
_cell.angle_beta   90.00
_cell.angle_gamma   90.00
#
_symmetry.space_group_name_H-M   'P 1'
#
loop_
_entity.id
_entity.type
_entity.pdbx_description
1 polymer ?
#
loop_
_entity_poly.entity_id
_entity_poly.type
_entity_poly.pdbx_seq_one_letter_code
_entity_poly.pdbx_strand_id
1 'polypeptide(L)'
;MKVNSFIRALAIFSAGACAYKQLTPQRVADDIKAEDNNRAFGLPGYKASLDFVLSRLGGGNHFAITVQPFKNLFSQTRKIVLTGPDGEHVDVVSLQYNHATPLPDGVTASLALIPIDDVRGSGCFEDQWKDIDVKGKVALIKRGKCQFANKLKLAKDNGASAAIVFNDNPNQTAGSGSLGAENFGKLAPAGKTGFVHHICYCL
;
A
#
# COMPACT_ATOMS: atom_id res chain seq x y z
N MET A 1 -45.27 17.46 -35.39
CA MET A 1 -43.91 17.71 -34.86
C MET A 1 -43.90 17.26 -33.40
N LYS A 2 -43.05 16.41 -32.82
CA LYS A 2 -41.77 15.76 -33.18
C LYS A 2 -41.56 14.58 -32.19
N VAL A 3 -42.17 13.40 -32.39
CA VAL A 3 -41.79 12.18 -31.61
C VAL A 3 -40.70 11.39 -32.35
N ASN A 4 -40.80 11.31 -33.68
CA ASN A 4 -39.78 10.70 -34.54
C ASN A 4 -38.41 11.40 -34.54
N SER A 5 -38.34 12.66 -34.09
CA SER A 5 -37.07 13.40 -34.01
C SER A 5 -36.24 13.04 -32.78
N PHE A 6 -36.88 12.61 -31.68
CA PHE A 6 -36.17 12.26 -30.44
C PHE A 6 -35.54 10.87 -30.50
N ILE A 7 -36.23 9.90 -31.11
CA ILE A 7 -35.71 8.52 -31.27
C ILE A 7 -34.52 8.50 -32.24
N ARG A 8 -34.55 9.28 -33.32
CA ARG A 8 -33.41 9.43 -34.23
C ARG A 8 -32.20 10.09 -33.57
N ALA A 9 -32.40 11.12 -32.75
CA ALA A 9 -31.30 11.76 -32.04
C ALA A 9 -30.63 10.79 -31.05
N LEU A 10 -31.43 10.03 -30.27
CA LEU A 10 -30.89 9.05 -29.34
C LEU A 10 -30.15 7.91 -30.05
N ALA A 11 -30.67 7.44 -31.20
CA ALA A 11 -30.03 6.41 -32.03
C ALA A 11 -28.73 6.89 -32.70
N ILE A 12 -28.63 8.17 -33.08
CA ILE A 12 -27.41 8.75 -33.66
C ILE A 12 -26.32 8.92 -32.59
N PHE A 13 -26.71 9.25 -31.36
CA PHE A 13 -25.81 9.31 -30.20
C PHE A 13 -25.38 7.92 -29.70
N SER A 14 -26.27 6.91 -29.74
CA SER A 14 -25.96 5.54 -29.31
C SER A 14 -25.28 4.68 -30.40
N ALA A 15 -25.41 5.04 -31.69
CA ALA A 15 -24.72 4.38 -32.81
C ALA A 15 -23.32 4.96 -33.12
N GLY A 16 -22.83 5.92 -32.33
CA GLY A 16 -21.47 6.45 -32.50
C GLY A 16 -21.25 7.24 -33.80
N ALA A 17 -22.28 7.78 -34.45
CA ALA A 17 -22.09 8.65 -35.62
C ALA A 17 -21.50 10.03 -35.25
N CYS A 18 -21.55 10.40 -33.97
CA CYS A 18 -20.74 11.46 -33.35
C CYS A 18 -19.61 10.86 -32.49
N ALA A 19 -19.06 9.70 -32.86
CA ALA A 19 -18.08 8.95 -32.10
C ALA A 19 -16.94 9.84 -31.60
N TYR A 20 -16.95 10.11 -30.29
CA TYR A 20 -15.70 10.22 -29.56
C TYR A 20 -14.95 8.92 -29.82
N LYS A 21 -13.85 8.99 -30.57
CA LYS A 21 -12.97 7.85 -30.81
C LYS A 21 -12.65 7.23 -29.45
N GLN A 22 -13.08 6.00 -29.23
CA GLN A 22 -12.87 5.31 -27.97
C GLN A 22 -11.38 5.34 -27.66
N LEU A 23 -11.04 5.86 -26.48
CA LEU A 23 -9.65 5.98 -26.05
C LEU A 23 -9.12 4.58 -25.75
N THR A 24 -8.02 4.20 -26.39
CA THR A 24 -7.28 3.01 -26.02
C THR A 24 -6.43 3.31 -24.77
N PRO A 25 -6.09 2.30 -23.95
CA PRO A 25 -5.19 2.50 -22.81
C PRO A 25 -3.88 3.20 -23.19
N GLN A 26 -3.32 2.84 -24.37
CA GLN A 26 -2.11 3.46 -24.89
C GLN A 26 -2.30 4.95 -25.15
N ARG A 27 -3.41 5.34 -25.80
CA ARG A 27 -3.67 6.74 -26.12
C ARG A 27 -3.90 7.60 -24.88
N VAL A 28 -4.51 7.03 -23.83
CA VAL A 28 -4.61 7.70 -22.53
C VAL A 28 -3.24 7.88 -21.89
N ALA A 29 -2.38 6.87 -21.96
CA ALA A 29 -1.01 6.98 -21.45
C ALA A 29 -0.20 8.04 -22.22
N ASP A 30 -0.31 8.08 -23.55
CA ASP A 30 0.40 9.06 -24.39
C ASP A 30 -0.08 10.50 -24.15
N ASP A 31 -1.39 10.69 -23.93
CA ASP A 31 -1.99 12.01 -23.65
C ASP A 31 -1.66 12.51 -22.24
N ILE A 32 -1.47 11.60 -21.26
CA ILE A 32 -1.04 11.93 -19.90
C ILE A 32 0.50 11.98 -19.87
N LYS A 33 1.05 13.17 -20.11
CA LYS A 33 2.49 13.42 -20.02
C LYS A 33 2.96 13.43 -18.56
N ALA A 34 3.22 12.25 -18.00
CA ALA A 34 3.79 12.07 -16.67
C ALA A 34 5.19 11.44 -16.78
N GLU A 35 6.22 12.19 -16.39
CA GLU A 35 7.64 11.78 -16.47
C GLU A 35 7.91 10.40 -15.82
N ASP A 36 7.19 10.07 -14.74
CA ASP A 36 7.44 8.86 -13.94
C ASP A 36 6.42 7.73 -14.18
N ASN A 37 5.61 7.81 -15.25
CA ASN A 37 4.58 6.82 -15.62
C ASN A 37 3.60 6.38 -14.50
N ASN A 38 3.46 7.17 -13.44
CA ASN A 38 2.54 6.90 -12.34
C ASN A 38 1.50 8.02 -12.20
N ARG A 39 0.34 7.69 -11.62
CA ARG A 39 -0.77 8.64 -11.40
C ARG A 39 -1.11 8.78 -9.90
N ALA A 40 -0.13 8.57 -9.03
CA ALA A 40 -0.37 8.65 -7.58
C ALA A 40 -0.63 10.10 -7.16
N PHE A 41 -1.56 10.28 -6.21
CA PHE A 41 -1.84 11.61 -5.64
C PHE A 41 -0.57 12.21 -5.03
N GLY A 42 -0.40 13.53 -5.10
CA GLY A 42 0.81 14.19 -4.61
C GLY A 42 2.02 14.14 -5.55
N LEU A 43 1.95 13.39 -6.67
CA LEU A 43 2.98 13.37 -7.71
C LEU A 43 2.51 14.09 -8.99
N PRO A 44 3.43 14.56 -9.86
CA PRO A 44 3.09 15.28 -11.08
C PRO A 44 2.06 14.57 -11.97
N GLY A 45 2.10 13.23 -12.03
CA GLY A 45 1.17 12.45 -12.84
C GLY A 45 -0.29 12.49 -12.39
N TYR A 46 -0.58 12.76 -11.12
CA TYR A 46 -1.95 13.07 -10.67
C TYR A 46 -2.46 14.35 -11.34
N LYS A 47 -1.64 15.41 -11.35
CA LYS A 47 -2.02 16.67 -11.99
C LYS A 47 -2.22 16.48 -13.49
N ALA A 48 -1.31 15.79 -14.16
CA ALA A 48 -1.43 15.48 -15.58
C ALA A 48 -2.73 14.70 -15.89
N SER A 49 -3.11 13.77 -15.01
CA SER A 49 -4.37 13.01 -15.14
C SER A 49 -5.61 13.88 -14.94
N LEU A 50 -5.58 14.80 -13.96
CA LEU A 50 -6.67 15.75 -13.71
C LEU A 50 -6.85 16.69 -14.90
N ASP A 51 -5.76 17.28 -15.38
CA ASP A 51 -5.75 18.17 -16.56
C ASP A 51 -6.29 17.44 -17.80
N PHE A 52 -5.89 16.18 -18.00
CA PHE A 52 -6.41 15.34 -19.08
C PHE A 52 -7.94 15.19 -19.00
N VAL A 53 -8.48 14.78 -17.83
CA VAL A 53 -9.93 14.62 -17.65
C VAL A 53 -10.66 15.95 -17.88
N LEU A 54 -10.16 17.05 -17.32
CA LEU A 54 -10.76 18.37 -17.49
C LEU A 54 -10.73 18.82 -18.95
N SER A 55 -9.65 18.55 -19.69
CA SER A 55 -9.56 18.89 -21.12
C SER A 55 -10.62 18.16 -21.97
N ARG A 56 -10.99 16.93 -21.59
CA ARG A 56 -12.00 16.13 -22.29
C ARG A 56 -13.42 16.58 -21.97
N LEU A 57 -13.67 16.95 -20.71
CA LEU A 57 -14.99 17.41 -20.27
C LEU A 57 -15.25 18.88 -20.63
N GLY A 58 -14.20 19.71 -20.67
CA GLY A 58 -14.29 21.16 -20.92
C GLY A 58 -14.46 21.57 -22.38
N GLY A 59 -14.51 20.62 -23.33
CA GLY A 59 -14.66 20.90 -24.76
C GLY A 59 -16.03 21.43 -25.20
N GLY A 60 -16.93 21.75 -24.28
CA GLY A 60 -18.27 22.26 -24.58
C GLY A 60 -19.01 22.76 -23.33
N ASN A 61 -20.27 23.15 -23.50
CA ASN A 61 -21.14 23.67 -22.43
C ASN A 61 -22.13 22.61 -21.89
N HIS A 62 -21.81 21.32 -22.07
CA HIS A 62 -22.69 20.20 -21.71
C HIS A 62 -22.62 19.82 -20.22
N PHE A 63 -21.55 20.19 -19.53
CA PHE A 63 -21.31 19.83 -18.14
C PHE A 63 -21.02 21.06 -17.29
N ALA A 64 -21.63 21.14 -16.12
CA ALA A 64 -21.16 22.01 -15.04
C ALA A 64 -20.09 21.25 -14.26
N ILE A 65 -18.82 21.66 -14.40
CA ILE A 65 -17.68 20.95 -13.83
C ILE A 65 -17.24 21.63 -12.54
N THR A 66 -16.98 20.85 -11.50
CA THR A 66 -16.38 21.33 -10.25
C THR A 66 -15.30 20.36 -9.81
N VAL A 67 -14.14 20.89 -9.43
CA VAL A 67 -13.05 20.10 -8.81
C VAL A 67 -13.16 20.25 -7.31
N GLN A 68 -13.37 19.15 -6.59
CA GLN A 68 -13.39 19.14 -5.13
C GLN A 68 -11.98 18.79 -4.60
N PRO A 69 -11.22 19.76 -4.06
CA PRO A 69 -9.94 19.46 -3.45
C PRO A 69 -10.15 18.76 -2.10
N PHE A 70 -9.32 17.78 -1.81
CA PHE A 70 -9.19 17.20 -0.47
C PHE A 70 -7.72 16.93 -0.17
N LYS A 71 -7.39 16.93 1.12
CA LYS A 71 -6.05 16.59 1.61
C LYS A 71 -6.06 15.16 2.12
N ASN A 72 -5.01 14.42 1.83
CA ASN A 72 -4.78 13.10 2.38
C ASN A 72 -3.29 12.93 2.69
N LEU A 73 -2.96 12.04 3.61
CA LEU A 73 -1.58 11.74 3.96
C LEU A 73 -0.91 11.05 2.77
N PHE A 74 0.18 11.63 2.27
CA PHE A 74 1.02 11.00 1.26
C PHE A 74 2.17 10.26 1.95
N SER A 75 2.40 9.01 1.55
CA SER A 75 3.47 8.17 2.09
C SER A 75 4.22 7.52 0.93
N GLN A 76 5.54 7.64 0.95
CA GLN A 76 6.42 7.01 -0.02
C GLN A 76 7.61 6.38 0.70
N THR A 77 7.87 5.12 0.42
CA THR A 77 9.08 4.43 0.87
C THR A 77 10.22 4.79 -0.06
N ARG A 78 11.27 5.43 0.47
CA ARG A 78 12.48 5.78 -0.30
C ARG A 78 13.49 4.64 -0.36
N LYS A 79 13.64 3.92 0.74
CA LYS A 79 14.56 2.79 0.88
C LYS A 79 13.97 1.80 1.89
N ILE A 80 14.10 0.51 1.60
CA ILE A 80 13.88 -0.55 2.57
C ILE A 80 14.94 -1.62 2.34
N VAL A 81 15.56 -2.07 3.42
CA VAL A 81 16.58 -3.12 3.42
C VAL A 81 16.34 -3.95 4.67
N LEU A 82 16.47 -5.26 4.54
CA LEU A 82 16.47 -6.19 5.66
C LEU A 82 17.68 -7.13 5.48
N THR A 83 18.41 -7.32 6.56
CA THR A 83 19.52 -8.27 6.64
C THR A 83 19.18 -9.31 7.69
N GLY A 84 19.33 -10.58 7.33
CA GLY A 84 19.08 -11.72 8.21
C GLY A 84 20.17 -11.91 9.27
N PRO A 85 19.96 -12.81 10.24
CA PRO A 85 20.95 -13.14 11.27
C PRO A 85 22.26 -13.74 10.71
N ASP A 86 22.19 -14.35 9.53
CA ASP A 86 23.31 -14.90 8.77
C ASP A 86 24.11 -13.83 7.99
N GLY A 87 23.66 -12.58 8.02
CA GLY A 87 24.26 -11.47 7.28
C GLY A 87 23.76 -11.34 5.84
N GLU A 88 22.87 -12.23 5.39
CA GLU A 88 22.35 -12.23 4.02
C GLU A 88 21.20 -11.24 3.84
N HIS A 89 21.03 -10.75 2.62
CA HIS A 89 19.90 -9.88 2.28
C HIS A 89 18.60 -10.69 2.21
N VAL A 90 17.54 -10.14 2.81
CA VAL A 90 16.20 -10.74 2.77
C VAL A 90 15.27 -9.84 1.98
N ASP A 91 14.53 -10.44 1.04
CA ASP A 91 13.46 -9.76 0.31
C ASP A 91 12.41 -9.21 1.27
N VAL A 92 12.27 -7.88 1.25
CA VAL A 92 11.40 -7.15 2.15
C VAL A 92 10.63 -6.08 1.40
N VAL A 93 9.37 -5.92 1.77
CA VAL A 93 8.53 -4.82 1.30
C VAL A 93 8.07 -3.97 2.47
N SER A 94 7.95 -2.67 2.19
CA SER A 94 7.38 -1.73 3.16
C SER A 94 5.86 -1.77 3.08
N LEU A 95 5.22 -1.50 4.21
CA LEU A 95 3.78 -1.30 4.28
C LEU A 95 3.46 0.18 4.03
N GLN A 96 2.28 0.48 3.49
CA GLN A 96 1.85 1.88 3.29
C GLN A 96 1.58 2.52 4.67
N TYR A 97 2.00 3.78 4.84
CA TYR A 97 1.96 4.52 6.10
C TYR A 97 2.87 3.96 7.20
N ASN A 98 3.86 3.16 6.82
CA ASN A 98 4.86 2.63 7.74
C ASN A 98 5.69 3.74 8.39
N HIS A 99 6.10 3.48 9.63
CA HIS A 99 7.01 4.35 10.35
C HIS A 99 8.46 4.03 9.93
N ALA A 100 9.25 5.07 9.70
CA ALA A 100 10.66 4.89 9.35
C ALA A 100 11.47 4.45 10.58
N THR A 101 12.51 3.66 10.34
CA THR A 101 13.56 3.43 11.33
C THR A 101 14.44 4.68 11.48
N PRO A 102 15.16 4.85 12.60
CA PRO A 102 16.11 5.94 12.77
C PRO A 102 17.17 5.96 11.66
N LEU A 103 17.52 7.16 11.18
CA LEU A 103 18.61 7.35 10.24
C LEU A 103 19.92 7.65 10.99
N PRO A 104 21.09 7.28 10.43
CA PRO A 104 21.27 6.60 9.13
C PRO A 104 21.20 5.06 9.22
N ASP A 105 21.38 4.50 10.42
CA ASP A 105 21.73 3.08 10.59
C ASP A 105 20.53 2.13 10.70
N GLY A 106 19.32 2.66 10.85
CA GLY A 106 18.12 1.85 11.02
C GLY A 106 18.01 1.25 12.42
N VAL A 107 17.63 -0.03 12.49
CA VAL A 107 17.50 -0.80 13.73
C VAL A 107 18.22 -2.14 13.55
N THR A 108 19.19 -2.42 14.43
CA THR A 108 19.82 -3.73 14.57
C THR A 108 19.61 -4.21 15.99
N ALA A 109 18.91 -5.33 16.15
CA ALA A 109 18.65 -5.94 17.43
C ALA A 109 18.37 -7.44 17.26
N SER A 110 18.44 -8.21 18.36
CA SER A 110 18.07 -9.62 18.37
C SER A 110 16.62 -9.83 17.91
N LEU A 111 16.33 -10.99 17.33
CA LEU A 111 14.98 -11.39 16.98
C LEU A 111 14.25 -11.93 18.22
N ALA A 112 12.95 -11.67 18.32
CA ALA A 112 12.05 -12.33 19.26
C ALA A 112 10.87 -12.92 18.47
N LEU A 113 10.76 -14.25 18.43
CA LEU A 113 9.64 -14.93 17.78
C LEU A 113 8.39 -14.80 18.63
N ILE A 114 7.33 -14.25 18.04
CA ILE A 114 6.00 -14.24 18.66
C ILE A 114 5.34 -15.61 18.40
N PRO A 115 4.70 -16.23 19.42
CA PRO A 115 4.10 -17.54 19.32
C PRO A 115 3.26 -17.73 18.06
N ILE A 116 3.54 -18.82 17.36
CA ILE A 116 2.78 -19.22 16.17
C ILE A 116 1.44 -19.78 16.64
N ASP A 117 0.38 -19.06 16.29
CA ASP A 117 -1.01 -19.43 16.53
C ASP A 117 -1.78 -19.34 15.20
N ASP A 118 -2.02 -20.50 14.59
CA ASP A 118 -2.73 -20.63 13.31
C ASP A 118 -4.26 -20.64 13.46
N VAL A 119 -4.76 -20.71 14.69
CA VAL A 119 -6.18 -20.70 14.99
C VAL A 119 -6.66 -19.26 15.15
N ARG A 120 -6.09 -18.54 16.14
CA ARG A 120 -6.45 -17.16 16.48
C ARG A 120 -5.62 -16.12 15.73
N GLY A 121 -4.40 -16.47 15.35
CA GLY A 121 -3.44 -15.59 14.67
C GLY A 121 -2.32 -15.16 15.60
N SER A 122 -1.09 -15.12 15.08
CA SER A 122 0.11 -14.83 15.87
C SER A 122 0.26 -13.35 16.18
N GLY A 123 0.48 -12.99 17.45
CA GLY A 123 0.64 -11.60 17.90
C GLY A 123 -0.60 -10.73 17.70
N CYS A 124 -1.79 -11.34 17.63
CA CYS A 124 -3.06 -10.64 17.43
C CYS A 124 -3.72 -10.18 18.75
N PHE A 125 -3.33 -10.78 19.88
CA PHE A 125 -3.97 -10.58 21.18
C PHE A 125 -2.93 -10.33 22.27
N GLU A 126 -3.27 -9.51 23.27
CA GLU A 126 -2.35 -9.11 24.35
C GLU A 126 -1.78 -10.28 25.16
N ASP A 127 -2.56 -11.35 25.36
CA ASP A 127 -2.11 -12.57 26.06
C ASP A 127 -0.94 -13.25 25.34
N GLN A 128 -0.85 -13.10 24.01
CA GLN A 128 0.22 -13.67 23.20
C GLN A 128 1.54 -12.88 23.28
N TRP A 129 1.57 -11.78 24.03
CA TRP A 129 2.78 -10.97 24.28
C TRP A 129 3.28 -11.10 25.73
N LYS A 130 2.50 -11.76 26.60
CA LYS A 130 2.90 -12.03 27.98
C LYS A 130 4.10 -12.97 28.00
N ASP A 131 5.05 -12.69 28.88
CA ASP A 131 6.26 -13.48 29.09
C ASP A 131 7.18 -13.60 27.86
N ILE A 132 7.00 -12.71 26.88
CA ILE A 132 7.92 -12.59 25.74
C ILE A 132 8.86 -11.42 25.98
N ASP A 133 10.15 -11.72 26.08
CA ASP A 133 11.19 -10.69 26.10
C ASP A 133 11.41 -10.10 24.70
N VAL A 134 10.53 -9.18 24.30
CA VAL A 134 10.58 -8.47 23.01
C VAL A 134 11.10 -7.03 23.14
N LYS A 135 11.28 -6.53 24.36
CA LYS A 135 11.70 -5.15 24.61
C LYS A 135 13.08 -4.88 24.02
N GLY A 136 13.19 -3.87 23.16
CA GLY A 136 14.41 -3.54 22.45
C GLY A 136 14.75 -4.45 21.27
N LYS A 137 13.99 -5.53 21.05
CA LYS A 137 14.22 -6.53 20.00
C LYS A 137 13.38 -6.26 18.75
N VAL A 138 13.66 -7.01 17.69
CA VAL A 138 12.81 -7.06 16.49
C VAL A 138 11.81 -8.19 16.63
N ALA A 139 10.52 -7.85 16.69
CA ALA A 139 9.44 -8.84 16.79
C ALA A 139 9.26 -9.58 15.46
N LEU A 140 9.40 -10.91 15.45
CA LEU A 140 9.13 -11.73 14.29
C LEU A 140 7.72 -12.33 14.41
N ILE A 141 6.83 -11.97 13.48
CA ILE A 141 5.40 -12.22 13.60
C ILE A 141 4.88 -12.92 12.35
N LYS A 142 4.26 -14.09 12.51
CA LYS A 142 3.60 -14.78 11.41
C LYS A 142 2.39 -13.99 10.91
N ARG A 143 2.27 -13.82 9.59
CA ARG A 143 1.09 -13.21 8.97
C ARG A 143 -0.13 -14.10 9.15
N GLY A 144 -1.27 -13.50 9.50
CA GLY A 144 -2.57 -14.18 9.47
C GLY A 144 -3.58 -13.59 10.46
N LYS A 145 -4.86 -13.90 10.19
CA LYS A 145 -6.08 -13.69 10.99
C LYS A 145 -6.46 -12.25 11.35
N CYS A 146 -5.53 -11.46 11.87
CA CYS A 146 -5.76 -10.06 12.23
C CYS A 146 -4.98 -9.10 11.32
N GLN A 147 -5.34 -7.81 11.40
CA GLN A 147 -4.71 -6.74 10.62
C GLN A 147 -3.25 -6.52 11.03
N PHE A 148 -2.42 -6.07 10.09
CA PHE A 148 -1.01 -5.72 10.35
C PHE A 148 -0.90 -4.65 11.44
N ALA A 149 -1.73 -3.60 11.39
CA ALA A 149 -1.72 -2.51 12.35
C ALA A 149 -1.87 -3.02 13.80
N ASN A 150 -2.73 -4.01 14.04
CA ASN A 150 -2.93 -4.58 15.37
C ASN A 150 -1.66 -5.28 15.88
N LYS A 151 -1.03 -6.11 15.05
CA LYS A 151 0.23 -6.79 15.38
C LYS A 151 1.35 -5.79 15.73
N LEU A 152 1.49 -4.76 14.89
CA LEU A 152 2.54 -3.74 15.06
C LEU A 152 2.28 -2.80 16.24
N LYS A 153 1.02 -2.55 16.57
CA LYS A 153 0.64 -1.80 17.76
C LYS A 153 1.06 -2.58 19.01
N LEU A 154 0.69 -3.86 19.10
CA LEU A 154 1.08 -4.69 20.25
C LEU A 154 2.60 -4.87 20.34
N ALA A 155 3.31 -4.99 19.20
CA ALA A 155 4.77 -5.00 19.18
C ALA A 155 5.35 -3.73 19.81
N LYS A 156 4.87 -2.55 19.40
CA LYS A 156 5.31 -1.28 19.96
C LYS A 156 4.96 -1.14 21.44
N ASP A 157 3.74 -1.50 21.83
CA ASP A 157 3.27 -1.39 23.21
C ASP A 157 4.10 -2.27 24.17
N ASN A 158 4.63 -3.40 23.69
CA ASN A 158 5.56 -4.27 24.43
C ASN A 158 7.04 -3.86 24.27
N GLY A 159 7.32 -2.74 23.59
CA GLY A 159 8.65 -2.14 23.50
C GLY A 159 9.56 -2.72 22.40
N ALA A 160 9.00 -3.38 21.38
CA ALA A 160 9.78 -3.82 20.22
C ALA A 160 10.36 -2.61 19.46
N SER A 161 11.63 -2.71 19.06
CA SER A 161 12.32 -1.67 18.28
C SER A 161 11.87 -1.65 16.82
N ALA A 162 11.48 -2.80 16.29
CA ALA A 162 10.90 -2.99 14.97
C ALA A 162 10.11 -4.30 14.92
N ALA A 163 9.41 -4.57 13.82
CA ALA A 163 8.74 -5.85 13.60
C ALA A 163 8.89 -6.33 12.15
N ILE A 164 9.05 -7.64 11.98
CA ILE A 164 9.06 -8.31 10.69
C ILE A 164 7.85 -9.23 10.61
N VAL A 165 6.98 -8.99 9.64
CA VAL A 165 5.83 -9.85 9.38
C VAL A 165 6.17 -10.77 8.21
N PHE A 166 6.22 -12.08 8.48
CA PHE A 166 6.61 -13.06 7.47
C PHE A 166 5.41 -13.88 6.98
N ASN A 167 5.48 -14.33 5.73
CA ASN A 167 4.62 -15.38 5.19
C ASN A 167 5.29 -16.74 5.36
N ASP A 168 4.51 -17.78 5.65
CA ASP A 168 4.97 -19.18 5.69
C ASP A 168 4.53 -19.98 4.44
N ASN A 169 3.76 -19.37 3.55
CA ASN A 169 3.34 -19.98 2.31
C ASN A 169 4.32 -19.63 1.18
N PRO A 170 5.02 -20.62 0.57
CA PRO A 170 5.99 -20.39 -0.50
C PRO A 170 5.39 -19.77 -1.77
N ASN A 171 4.08 -19.91 -1.97
CA ASN A 171 3.37 -19.33 -3.11
C ASN A 171 2.92 -17.89 -2.86
N GLN A 172 3.14 -17.34 -1.66
CA GLN A 172 2.73 -15.98 -1.33
C GLN A 172 3.90 -15.02 -1.37
N THR A 173 3.88 -14.14 -2.37
CA THR A 173 4.84 -13.04 -2.48
C THR A 173 4.67 -12.04 -1.33
N ALA A 174 5.72 -11.29 -1.08
CA ALA A 174 5.71 -10.13 -0.19
C ALA A 174 4.89 -8.99 -0.84
N GLY A 175 3.57 -9.12 -0.94
CA GLY A 175 2.71 -8.00 -1.36
C GLY A 175 2.66 -6.94 -0.25
N SER A 176 2.63 -5.66 -0.60
CA SER A 176 2.44 -4.59 0.39
C SER A 176 1.01 -4.63 0.98
N GLY A 177 0.78 -3.86 2.04
CA GLY A 177 -0.51 -3.69 2.70
C GLY A 177 -0.60 -2.31 3.35
N SER A 178 -1.82 -1.83 3.59
CA SER A 178 -2.01 -0.53 4.24
C SER A 178 -2.03 -0.68 5.77
N LEU A 179 -1.34 0.20 6.47
CA LEU A 179 -1.43 0.32 7.92
C LEU A 179 -2.52 1.30 8.38
N GLY A 180 -3.19 1.98 7.46
CA GLY A 180 -4.13 3.07 7.77
C GLY A 180 -3.40 4.37 8.06
N ALA A 181 -3.83 5.47 7.43
CA ALA A 181 -3.22 6.79 7.62
C ALA A 181 -3.35 7.29 9.06
N GLU A 182 -4.43 6.88 9.74
CA GLU A 182 -4.70 7.15 11.15
C GLU A 182 -3.66 6.56 12.12
N ASN A 183 -2.88 5.57 11.66
CA ASN A 183 -1.85 4.89 12.44
C ASN A 183 -0.44 5.43 12.20
N PHE A 184 -0.29 6.49 11.39
CA PHE A 184 1.00 7.10 11.12
C PHE A 184 1.72 7.53 12.42
N GLY A 185 2.94 7.04 12.62
CA GLY A 185 3.75 7.28 13.82
C GLY A 185 3.31 6.50 15.08
N LYS A 186 2.23 5.72 15.01
CA LYS A 186 1.68 5.00 16.17
C LYS A 186 2.11 3.54 16.27
N LEU A 187 2.71 2.99 15.23
CA LEU A 187 3.07 1.57 15.13
C LEU A 187 4.60 1.38 15.19
N ALA A 188 5.04 0.15 15.49
CA ALA A 188 6.44 -0.22 15.33
C ALA A 188 6.86 -0.10 13.85
N PRO A 189 8.08 0.38 13.54
CA PRO A 189 8.64 0.29 12.19
C PRO A 189 8.59 -1.16 11.71
N ALA A 190 8.11 -1.37 10.48
CA ALA A 190 7.86 -2.72 9.99
C ALA A 190 8.44 -3.03 8.61
N GLY A 191 8.86 -4.28 8.45
CA GLY A 191 9.09 -4.91 7.14
C GLY A 191 8.17 -6.11 6.98
N LYS A 192 7.78 -6.41 5.75
CA LYS A 192 7.09 -7.66 5.42
C LYS A 192 7.95 -8.48 4.47
N THR A 193 8.14 -9.75 4.79
CA THR A 193 8.90 -10.68 3.95
C THR A 193 7.99 -11.73 3.32
N GLY A 194 8.48 -12.34 2.24
CA GLY A 194 7.84 -13.50 1.61
C GLY A 194 8.05 -14.76 2.45
N PHE A 195 7.98 -15.92 1.80
CA PHE A 195 8.49 -17.14 2.40
C PHE A 195 10.01 -17.06 2.54
N VAL A 196 10.51 -17.17 3.76
CA VAL A 196 11.96 -17.10 4.03
C VAL A 196 12.39 -18.39 4.71
N HIS A 197 13.10 -19.25 3.98
CA HIS A 197 13.70 -20.46 4.55
C HIS A 197 14.74 -20.13 5.63
N HIS A 198 15.45 -19.01 5.53
CA HIS A 198 16.60 -18.72 6.41
C HIS A 198 16.22 -18.11 7.76
N ILE A 199 15.11 -17.35 7.86
CA ILE A 199 14.74 -16.67 9.11
C ILE A 199 14.19 -17.66 10.17
N CYS A 200 13.50 -18.71 9.74
CA CYS A 200 12.83 -19.63 10.66
C CYS A 200 13.75 -20.69 11.28
N TYR A 201 14.91 -20.98 10.68
CA TYR A 201 15.83 -22.03 11.17
C TYR A 201 16.98 -21.50 12.04
N CYS A 202 17.16 -20.18 12.14
CA CYS A 202 18.22 -19.55 12.94
C CYS A 202 17.78 -19.12 14.35
N LEU A 203 16.59 -19.54 14.80
CA LEU A 203 16.04 -19.30 16.14
C LEU A 203 16.13 -20.56 17.00
#